data_AF-A0A6M1LV17-F1
#
_entry.id   AF-A0A6M1LV17-F1
#
_cell.length_a   1.000
_cell.length_b   1.000
_cell.length_c   1.000
_cell.angle_alpha   90.00
_cell.angle_beta   90.00
_cell.angle_gamma   90.00
#
_symmetry.space_group_name_H-M   'P 1'
#
loop_
_entity.id
_entity.type
_entity.pdbx_description
1 polymer ?
#
loop_
_entity_poly.entity_id
_entity_poly.type
_entity_poly.pdbx_seq_one_letter_code
_entity_poly.pdbx_strand_id
1 'polypeptide(L)'
;MTSTRNASIQGRRAAAVICASPLLAVIAGGFGFLRLRKVNAPMIQQSNAGQAPAPSHPYVGMWVTEDGHVRQELLPNGRYDEARGTRRSAYRGRYEVRGTHIDYWDDTGFTADGTFIDENTLHHGGMVFRRER
;
A
#
# COMPACT_ATOMS: atom_id res chain seq x y z
N MET A 1 -6.32 -43.04 32.70
CA MET A 1 -5.34 -43.09 31.59
C MET A 1 -4.98 -41.66 31.24
N THR A 2 -3.68 -41.40 31.24
CA THR A 2 -3.03 -40.11 31.46
C THR A 2 -2.68 -39.44 30.13
N SER A 3 -2.82 -38.12 30.08
CA SER A 3 -1.98 -37.18 29.29
C SER A 3 -2.14 -37.24 27.76
N THR A 4 -2.20 -36.13 27.01
CA THR A 4 -1.27 -34.99 27.08
C THR A 4 -1.90 -33.76 26.43
N ARG A 5 -1.97 -32.66 27.21
CA ARG A 5 -2.08 -31.29 26.69
C ARG A 5 -0.74 -30.92 26.09
N ASN A 6 -0.69 -30.46 24.84
CA ASN A 6 0.51 -29.84 24.28
C ASN A 6 0.30 -28.33 24.19
N ALA A 7 0.75 -27.62 25.23
CA ALA A 7 0.96 -26.20 25.22
C ALA A 7 2.46 -25.97 24.96
N SER A 8 2.80 -25.31 23.84
CA SER A 8 4.17 -24.85 23.62
C SER A 8 4.22 -23.34 23.81
N ILE A 9 4.86 -22.98 24.91
CA ILE A 9 5.28 -21.63 25.32
C ILE A 9 6.71 -21.44 24.82
N GLN A 10 7.02 -20.29 24.21
CA GLN A 10 8.25 -19.48 24.39
C GLN A 10 8.36 -18.53 23.17
N GLY A 11 8.55 -17.21 23.28
CA GLY A 11 9.10 -16.43 24.38
C GLY A 11 10.51 -15.95 24.05
N ARG A 12 10.60 -14.77 23.42
CA ARG A 12 11.63 -13.71 23.54
C ARG A 12 13.11 -14.14 23.60
N ARG A 13 13.95 -13.57 22.72
CA ARG A 13 15.15 -12.78 23.11
C ARG A 13 15.89 -12.19 21.90
N ALA A 14 16.27 -10.93 22.08
CA ALA A 14 17.21 -10.19 21.26
C ALA A 14 18.61 -10.80 21.32
N ALA A 15 19.36 -10.69 20.23
CA ALA A 15 20.81 -10.86 20.23
C ALA A 15 21.40 -9.74 19.36
N ALA A 16 21.89 -8.71 20.05
CA ALA A 16 22.80 -7.73 19.50
C ALA A 16 24.09 -8.44 19.07
N VAL A 17 24.48 -8.29 17.81
CA VAL A 17 25.79 -8.73 17.33
C VAL A 17 26.75 -7.56 17.54
N ILE A 18 27.46 -7.60 18.67
CA ILE A 18 28.67 -6.81 18.93
C ILE A 18 29.85 -7.77 18.75
N CYS A 19 30.63 -7.58 17.69
CA CYS A 19 31.98 -8.12 17.48
C CYS A 19 32.52 -7.37 16.26
N ALA A 20 33.74 -6.89 16.17
CA ALA A 20 34.85 -6.75 17.08
C ALA A 20 35.77 -5.71 16.41
N SER A 21 36.34 -4.80 17.18
CA SER A 21 37.37 -3.88 16.68
C SER A 21 38.67 -4.65 16.40
N PRO A 22 39.47 -4.20 15.42
CA PRO A 22 40.91 -4.20 15.60
C PRO A 22 41.52 -2.80 15.42
N LEU A 23 42.55 -2.61 16.24
CA LEU A 23 43.48 -1.51 16.42
C LEU A 23 44.27 -1.11 15.15
N LEU A 24 44.99 0.02 15.30
CA LEU A 24 46.11 0.59 14.52
C LEU A 24 45.71 1.48 13.33
N ALA A 25 46.28 2.66 13.08
CA ALA A 25 47.57 3.21 13.48
C ALA A 25 47.56 4.76 13.49
N VAL A 26 48.43 5.34 14.32
CA VAL A 26 48.80 6.76 14.37
C VAL A 26 49.73 7.11 13.21
N ILE A 27 49.47 8.18 12.45
CA ILE A 27 50.52 8.98 11.78
C ILE A 27 50.12 10.47 11.74
N ALA A 28 51.01 11.31 12.26
CA ALA A 28 50.95 12.76 12.24
C ALA A 28 51.36 13.33 10.88
N GLY A 29 50.83 14.50 10.50
CA GLY A 29 51.39 15.32 9.42
C GLY A 29 50.33 15.96 8.53
N GLY A 30 50.14 17.28 8.66
CA GLY A 30 49.23 18.05 7.82
C GLY A 30 49.75 18.23 6.41
N PHE A 31 48.86 18.15 5.42
CA PHE A 31 49.01 18.74 4.09
C PHE A 31 47.59 18.92 3.51
N GLY A 32 47.28 20.15 3.08
CA GLY A 32 46.01 20.47 2.46
C GLY A 32 45.80 19.70 1.15
N PHE A 33 44.66 19.04 1.02
CA PHE A 33 44.23 18.41 -0.22
C PHE A 33 42.76 18.74 -0.52
N LEU A 34 42.58 19.46 -1.63
CA LEU A 34 41.54 19.32 -2.64
C LEU A 34 40.10 19.05 -2.17
N ARG A 35 39.22 20.02 -2.41
CA ARG A 35 37.76 19.81 -2.53
C ARG A 35 37.50 18.78 -3.64
N LEU A 36 37.30 17.52 -3.24
CA LEU A 36 36.75 16.49 -4.11
C LEU A 36 35.32 16.89 -4.50
N ARG A 37 35.07 17.05 -5.80
CA ARG A 37 33.71 17.14 -6.34
C ARG A 37 33.00 15.82 -6.05
N LYS A 38 32.04 15.84 -5.12
CA LYS A 38 31.07 14.77 -4.95
C LYS A 38 30.09 14.85 -6.12
N VAL A 39 30.41 14.18 -7.22
CA VAL A 39 29.44 13.99 -8.31
C VAL A 39 28.47 12.94 -7.82
N ASN A 40 27.24 13.37 -7.54
CA ASN A 40 26.15 12.50 -7.13
C ASN A 40 25.82 11.56 -8.30
N ALA A 41 26.02 10.26 -8.11
CA ALA A 41 25.42 9.25 -8.98
C ALA A 41 23.89 9.33 -8.79
N PRO A 42 23.08 9.38 -9.87
CA PRO A 42 21.64 9.18 -9.71
C PRO A 42 21.44 7.71 -9.34
N MET A 43 21.06 7.47 -8.08
CA MET A 43 20.38 6.25 -7.71
C MET A 43 19.07 6.25 -8.49
N ILE A 44 19.04 5.51 -9.60
CA ILE A 44 17.79 5.08 -10.22
C ILE A 44 17.17 4.12 -9.19
N GLN A 45 16.42 4.69 -8.24
CA GLN A 45 15.47 3.92 -7.46
C GLN A 45 14.31 3.66 -8.41
N GLN A 46 14.47 2.64 -9.25
CA GLN A 46 13.36 1.99 -9.90
C GLN A 46 12.57 1.32 -8.78
N SER A 47 11.72 2.09 -8.12
CA SER A 47 10.62 1.57 -7.32
C SER A 47 9.74 0.83 -8.30
N ASN A 48 10.10 -0.45 -8.50
CA ASN A 48 9.15 -1.46 -8.92
C ASN A 48 8.18 -1.56 -7.74
N ALA A 49 7.24 -0.60 -7.68
CA ALA A 49 6.12 -0.65 -6.77
C ALA A 49 5.44 -1.97 -7.07
N GLY A 50 5.69 -2.95 -6.21
CA GLY A 50 5.30 -4.33 -6.41
C GLY A 50 3.85 -4.32 -6.84
N GLN A 51 3.60 -4.82 -8.05
CA GLN A 51 2.25 -5.09 -8.50
C GLN A 51 1.67 -6.05 -7.46
N ALA A 52 0.84 -5.50 -6.57
CA ALA A 52 0.05 -6.31 -5.67
C ALA A 52 -0.72 -7.31 -6.54
N PRO A 53 -0.85 -8.58 -6.11
CA PRO A 53 -1.60 -9.56 -6.88
C PRO A 53 -2.97 -8.96 -7.24
N ALA A 54 -3.31 -9.02 -8.53
CA ALA A 54 -4.58 -8.55 -9.05
C ALA A 54 -5.72 -9.09 -8.17
N PRO A 55 -6.62 -8.25 -7.65
CA PRO A 55 -7.68 -8.73 -6.78
C PRO A 55 -8.57 -9.72 -7.53
N SER A 56 -8.65 -10.95 -7.04
CA SER A 56 -9.57 -11.95 -7.57
C SER A 56 -10.95 -11.77 -6.93
N HIS A 57 -11.72 -10.77 -7.38
CA HIS A 57 -13.10 -10.55 -6.94
C HIS A 57 -14.00 -10.14 -8.13
N PRO A 58 -15.33 -10.36 -8.06
CA PRO A 58 -16.23 -10.07 -9.18
C PRO A 58 -16.56 -8.57 -9.35
N TYR A 59 -16.20 -7.74 -8.37
CA TYR A 59 -16.60 -6.32 -8.30
C TYR A 59 -15.82 -5.35 -9.20
N VAL A 60 -14.90 -5.84 -10.03
CA VAL A 60 -14.20 -5.01 -11.03
C VAL A 60 -15.23 -4.40 -12.00
N GLY A 61 -15.02 -3.13 -12.34
CA GLY A 61 -15.90 -2.37 -13.23
C GLY A 61 -16.24 -0.97 -12.71
N MET A 62 -17.16 -0.32 -13.41
CA MET A 62 -17.61 1.03 -13.08
C MET A 62 -18.81 1.01 -12.14
N TRP A 63 -18.77 1.88 -11.15
CA TRP A 63 -19.76 2.06 -10.09
C TRP A 63 -20.20 3.52 -10.10
N VAL A 64 -21.50 3.78 -10.22
CA VAL A 64 -22.03 5.12 -10.48
C VAL A 64 -23.15 5.42 -9.50
N THR A 65 -23.18 6.62 -8.92
CA THR A 65 -24.32 7.06 -8.10
C THR A 65 -25.59 7.18 -8.94
N GLU A 66 -26.76 7.13 -8.30
CA GLU A 66 -28.05 7.18 -9.03
C GLU A 66 -28.21 8.45 -9.88
N ASP A 67 -27.66 9.57 -9.42
CA ASP A 67 -27.65 10.86 -10.12
C ASP A 67 -26.54 10.99 -11.19
N GLY A 68 -25.67 9.98 -11.32
CA GLY A 68 -24.53 10.00 -12.23
C GLY A 68 -23.43 11.00 -11.87
N HIS A 69 -23.53 11.67 -10.73
CA HIS A 69 -22.59 12.72 -10.36
C HIS A 69 -21.23 12.17 -9.93
N VAL A 70 -21.19 10.98 -9.32
CA VAL A 70 -19.95 10.31 -8.93
C VAL A 70 -19.83 8.99 -9.67
N ARG A 71 -18.65 8.77 -10.28
CA ARG A 71 -18.31 7.55 -11.02
C ARG A 71 -17.01 7.01 -10.47
N GLN A 72 -16.99 5.77 -10.03
CA GLN A 72 -15.84 5.09 -9.48
C GLN A 72 -15.54 3.83 -10.29
N GLU A 73 -14.35 3.75 -10.86
CA GLU A 73 -13.88 2.56 -11.56
C GLU A 73 -13.00 1.73 -10.63
N LEU A 74 -13.34 0.46 -10.43
CA LEU A 74 -12.48 -0.54 -9.80
C LEU A 74 -11.73 -1.31 -10.88
N LEU A 75 -10.42 -1.12 -10.96
CA LEU A 75 -9.57 -1.70 -12.01
C LEU A 75 -9.04 -3.08 -11.60
N PRO A 76 -8.81 -4.00 -12.57
CA PRO A 76 -8.29 -5.35 -12.30
C PRO A 76 -6.93 -5.40 -11.59
N ASN A 77 -6.16 -4.30 -11.63
CA ASN A 77 -4.85 -4.19 -11.00
C ASN A 77 -4.92 -3.74 -9.53
N GLY A 78 -6.12 -3.71 -8.92
CA GLY A 78 -6.32 -3.28 -7.54
C GLY A 78 -6.20 -1.77 -7.34
N ARG A 79 -6.35 -1.00 -8.42
CA ARG A 79 -6.41 0.46 -8.38
C ARG A 79 -7.83 0.93 -8.61
N TYR A 80 -8.19 2.07 -8.04
CA TYR A 80 -9.46 2.72 -8.35
C TYR A 80 -9.24 4.13 -8.90
N ASP A 81 -10.22 4.61 -9.66
CA ASP A 81 -10.29 5.98 -10.15
C ASP A 81 -11.71 6.53 -9.95
N GLU A 82 -11.85 7.62 -9.20
CA GLU A 82 -13.14 8.26 -8.95
C GLU A 82 -13.21 9.60 -9.67
N ALA A 83 -14.27 9.83 -10.45
CA ALA A 83 -14.63 11.09 -11.06
C ALA A 83 -15.86 11.69 -10.36
N ARG A 84 -15.86 13.01 -10.20
CA ARG A 84 -16.99 13.78 -9.64
C ARG A 84 -17.39 14.90 -10.59
N GLY A 85 -18.61 14.85 -11.12
CA GLY A 85 -19.13 15.80 -12.10
C GLY A 85 -18.17 15.93 -13.30
N THR A 86 -17.62 17.13 -13.49
CA THR A 86 -16.67 17.42 -14.57
C THR A 86 -15.22 17.08 -14.23
N ARG A 87 -14.91 16.86 -12.95
CA ARG A 87 -13.56 16.53 -12.50
C ARG A 87 -13.32 15.03 -12.64
N ARG A 88 -12.64 14.67 -13.73
CA ARG A 88 -12.09 13.33 -13.91
C ARG A 88 -10.99 13.07 -12.87
N SER A 89 -10.91 11.83 -12.39
CA SER A 89 -9.87 11.40 -11.47
C SER A 89 -9.69 12.30 -10.25
N ALA A 90 -10.82 12.65 -9.61
CA ALA A 90 -10.86 13.38 -8.36
C ALA A 90 -10.10 12.65 -7.25
N TYR A 91 -10.23 11.32 -7.16
CA TYR A 91 -9.53 10.47 -6.21
C TYR A 91 -9.00 9.22 -6.90
N ARG A 92 -7.81 8.77 -6.48
CA ARG A 92 -7.10 7.65 -7.07
C ARG A 92 -6.27 6.96 -6.02
N GLY A 93 -6.31 5.64 -6.02
CA GLY A 93 -5.57 4.90 -5.02
C GLY A 93 -5.59 3.42 -5.28
N ARG A 94 -5.13 2.68 -4.29
CA ARG A 94 -5.29 1.23 -4.23
C ARG A 94 -6.54 0.88 -3.41
N TYR A 95 -7.08 -0.29 -3.65
CA TYR A 95 -8.16 -0.83 -2.85
C TYR A 95 -7.92 -2.31 -2.55
N GLU A 96 -8.62 -2.84 -1.56
CA GLU A 96 -8.59 -4.24 -1.18
C GLU A 96 -10.00 -4.71 -0.82
N VAL A 97 -10.38 -5.90 -1.28
CA VAL A 97 -11.71 -6.48 -0.99
C VAL A 97 -11.54 -7.68 -0.08
N ARG A 98 -12.34 -7.72 0.99
CA ARG A 98 -12.40 -8.80 1.98
C ARG A 98 -13.85 -9.26 2.14
N GLY A 99 -14.22 -10.31 1.41
CA GLY A 99 -15.61 -10.77 1.33
C GLY A 99 -16.47 -9.71 0.62
N THR A 100 -17.34 -9.04 1.37
CA THR A 100 -18.17 -7.92 0.89
C THR A 100 -17.65 -6.55 1.33
N HIS A 101 -16.62 -6.50 2.17
CA HIS A 101 -16.00 -5.23 2.60
C HIS A 101 -14.94 -4.79 1.60
N ILE A 102 -14.83 -3.49 1.36
CA ILE A 102 -13.78 -2.89 0.54
C ILE A 102 -13.10 -1.75 1.29
N ASP A 103 -11.77 -1.79 1.35
CA ASP A 103 -10.93 -0.74 1.91
C ASP A 103 -10.22 0.01 0.79
N TYR A 104 -10.12 1.32 0.92
CA TYR A 104 -9.47 2.22 -0.03
C TYR A 104 -8.30 2.94 0.65
N TRP A 105 -7.18 3.06 -0.06
CA TRP A 105 -6.06 3.91 0.29
C TRP A 105 -5.73 4.80 -0.90
N ASP A 106 -6.09 6.08 -0.79
CA ASP A 106 -5.80 7.10 -1.78
C ASP A 106 -4.30 7.45 -1.78
N ASP A 107 -3.78 7.81 -2.95
CA ASP A 107 -2.37 8.18 -3.13
C ASP A 107 -1.99 9.45 -2.34
N THR A 108 -2.98 10.27 -1.95
CA THR A 108 -2.79 11.45 -1.09
C THR A 108 -2.76 11.13 0.41
N GLY A 109 -3.05 9.87 0.80
CA GLY A 109 -2.99 9.41 2.19
C GLY A 109 -4.34 9.37 2.92
N PHE A 110 -5.46 9.61 2.24
CA PHE A 110 -6.79 9.38 2.78
C PHE A 110 -7.18 7.91 2.70
N THR A 111 -7.91 7.43 3.71
CA THR A 111 -8.47 6.07 3.74
C THR A 111 -9.97 6.13 3.82
N ALA A 112 -10.63 5.20 3.14
CA ALA A 112 -12.07 5.08 3.19
C ALA A 112 -12.48 3.61 3.10
N ASP A 113 -13.71 3.32 3.45
CA ASP A 113 -14.25 1.97 3.46
C ASP A 113 -15.62 1.92 2.79
N GLY A 114 -16.03 0.73 2.39
CA GLY A 114 -17.34 0.48 1.82
C GLY A 114 -17.76 -0.98 1.95
N THR A 115 -19.01 -1.26 1.60
CA THR A 115 -19.59 -2.59 1.66
C THR A 115 -20.44 -2.86 0.44
N PHE A 116 -20.15 -3.95 -0.26
CA PHE A 116 -21.01 -4.51 -1.29
C PHE A 116 -22.22 -5.16 -0.62
N ILE A 117 -23.41 -4.63 -0.89
CA ILE A 117 -24.67 -5.19 -0.39
C ILE A 117 -25.12 -6.34 -1.28
N ASP A 118 -24.91 -6.20 -2.59
CA ASP A 118 -25.15 -7.22 -3.61
C ASP A 118 -24.16 -7.04 -4.78
N GLU A 119 -24.30 -7.82 -5.84
CA GLU A 119 -23.41 -7.80 -7.01
C GLU A 119 -23.37 -6.45 -7.75
N ASN A 120 -24.40 -5.62 -7.58
CA ASN A 120 -24.62 -4.37 -8.30
C ASN A 120 -24.82 -3.15 -7.38
N THR A 121 -24.70 -3.30 -6.06
CA THR A 121 -24.90 -2.23 -5.07
C THR A 121 -23.71 -2.14 -4.11
N LEU A 122 -23.05 -0.98 -4.10
CA LEU A 122 -21.93 -0.65 -3.20
C LEU A 122 -22.31 0.54 -2.32
N HIS A 123 -22.21 0.39 -1.01
CA HIS A 123 -22.32 1.49 -0.04
C HIS A 123 -20.93 1.98 0.29
N HIS A 124 -20.63 3.25 0.04
CA HIS A 124 -19.30 3.83 0.26
C HIS A 124 -19.39 5.34 0.48
N GLY A 125 -18.67 5.88 1.48
CA GLY A 125 -18.58 7.33 1.71
C GLY A 125 -19.94 8.02 1.96
N GLY A 126 -20.92 7.29 2.52
CA GLY A 126 -22.29 7.78 2.70
C GLY A 126 -23.15 7.79 1.42
N MET A 127 -22.61 7.28 0.31
CA MET A 127 -23.29 7.20 -0.98
C MET A 127 -23.61 5.75 -1.33
N VAL A 128 -24.58 5.58 -2.24
CA VAL A 128 -24.92 4.28 -2.85
C VAL A 128 -24.54 4.33 -4.32
N PHE A 129 -23.70 3.39 -4.72
CA PHE A 129 -23.28 3.22 -6.10
C PHE A 129 -23.96 1.99 -6.70
N ARG A 130 -24.33 2.11 -7.97
CA ARG A 130 -24.83 1.03 -8.82
C ARG A 130 -23.79 0.66 -9.87
N ARG A 131 -23.71 -0.63 -10.17
CA ARG A 131 -22.82 -1.12 -11.23
C ARG A 131 -23.30 -0.62 -12.60
N GLU A 132 -22.43 0.06 -13.33
CA GLU A 132 -22.64 0.40 -14.75
C GLU A 132 -22.55 -0.90 -15.55
N ARG A 133 -23.59 -1.20 -16.33
CA ARG A 133 -23.65 -2.40 -17.18
C ARG A 133 -23.26 -2.10 -18.61
#